data_AF-X0YI10-F1
#
_entry.id   AF-X0YI10-F1
#
_cell.length_a   1.000
_cell.length_b   1.000
_cell.length_c   1.000
_cell.angle_alpha   90.00
_cell.angle_beta   90.00
_cell.angle_gamma   90.00
#
_symmetry.space_group_name_H-M   'P 1'
#
loop_
_entity.id
_entity.type
_entity.pdbx_description
1 polymer ?
#
loop_
_entity_poly.entity_id
_entity_poly.type
_entity_poly.pdbx_seq_one_letter_code
_entity_poly.pdbx_strand_id
1 'polypeptide(L)' 'TNTIPINKEKSLSGIKVLSVAEIFAEAISRIHNNLSISTLFK' A
#
# COMPACT_ATOMS: atom_id res chain seq x y z
N THR A 1 2.31 7.00 -3.21
CA THR A 1 2.32 5.55 -2.92
C THR A 1 2.34 4.79 -4.22
N ASN A 2 2.65 3.49 -4.23
CA ASN A 2 2.71 2.66 -5.43
C ASN A 2 1.37 1.94 -5.75
N THR A 3 0.23 2.56 -5.44
CA THR A 3 -1.11 2.00 -5.76
C THR A 3 -1.39 1.98 -7.26
N ILE A 4 -0.80 2.91 -8.00
CA ILE A 4 -0.86 2.98 -9.47
C ILE A 4 0.58 2.89 -9.98
N PRO A 5 0.88 2.03 -10.96
CA PRO A 5 2.21 1.91 -11.52
C PRO A 5 2.59 3.18 -12.27
N ILE A 6 3.79 3.70 -12.01
CA ILE A 6 4.36 4.83 -12.75
C ILE A 6 5.20 4.29 -13.90
N ASN A 7 4.95 4.80 -15.11
CA ASN A 7 5.80 4.52 -16.25
C ASN A 7 7.20 5.13 -16.00
N LYS A 8 8.26 4.34 -16.20
CA LYS A 8 9.66 4.74 -15.99
C LYS A 8 10.05 5.99 -16.79
N GLU A 9 9.46 6.20 -17.96
CA GLU A 9 9.69 7.38 -18.80
C GLU A 9 9.12 8.68 -18.22
N LYS A 10 8.15 8.58 -17.29
CA LYS A 10 7.50 9.71 -16.61
C LYS A 10 7.98 9.87 -15.16
N SER A 11 9.08 9.21 -14.80
CA SER A 11 9.66 9.32 -13.46
C SER A 11 10.32 10.69 -13.29
N LEU A 12 9.67 11.56 -12.51
CA LEU A 12 10.18 12.88 -12.17
C LEU A 12 11.12 12.76 -10.96
N SER A 13 12.31 13.36 -11.05
CA SER A 13 13.38 13.28 -10.03
C SER A 13 13.02 13.84 -8.64
N GLY A 14 11.86 14.47 -8.48
CA GLY A 14 11.35 14.98 -7.20
C GLY A 14 10.28 14.11 -6.53
N ILE A 15 9.80 13.04 -7.18
CA ILE A 15 8.71 12.21 -6.64
C ILE A 15 9.29 10.99 -5.90
N LYS A 16 9.05 10.92 -4.60
CA LYS A 16 9.34 9.72 -3.80
C LYS A 16 8.12 8.80 -3.76
N VAL A 17 8.28 7.58 -4.27
CA VAL A 17 7.24 6.54 -4.20
C VAL A 17 7.44 5.71 -2.94
N LEU A 18 6.38 5.57 -2.14
CA LEU A 18 6.34 4.71 -0.96
C LEU A 18 5.50 3.47 -1.25
N SER A 19 5.94 2.31 -0.72
CA SER A 19 5.21 1.05 -0.87
C SER A 19 4.00 1.00 0.06
N VAL A 20 2.87 0.51 -0.44
CA VAL A 20 1.67 0.17 0.35
C VAL A 20 1.43 -1.34 0.45
N ALA A 21 2.35 -2.15 -0.08
CA ALA A 21 2.18 -3.61 -0.16
C ALA A 21 1.97 -4.26 1.21
N GLU A 22 2.72 -3.83 2.23
CA GLU A 22 2.61 -4.36 3.60
C GLU A 22 1.23 -4.09 4.21
N ILE A 23 0.70 -2.87 4.03
CA ILE A 23 -0.64 -2.49 4.52
C ILE A 23 -1.73 -3.33 3.85
N PHE A 24 -1.61 -3.57 2.54
CA PHE A 24 -2.58 -4.41 1.82
C PHE A 24 -2.46 -5.89 2.21
N ALA A 25 -1.26 -6.42 2.37
CA ALA A 25 -1.06 -7.80 2.82
C ALA A 25 -1.70 -8.04 4.20
N GLU A 26 -1.47 -7.12 5.14
CA GLU A 26 -2.05 -7.19 6.49
C GLU A 26 -3.58 -7.02 6.47
N ALA A 27 -4.11 -6.12 5.64
CA ALA A 27 -5.55 -5.96 5.48
C ALA A 27 -6.22 -7.24 4.94
N ILE A 28 -5.63 -7.87 3.92
CA ILE A 28 -6.11 -9.15 3.35
C ILE A 28 -6.08 -10.25 4.42
N SER A 29 -4.97 -10.38 5.15
CA SER A 29 -4.81 -11.35 6.25
C SER A 29 -5.89 -11.15 7.33
N ARG A 30 -6.19 -9.91 7.71
CA ARG A 30 -7.21 -9.60 8.72
C ARG A 30 -8.62 -9.95 8.25
N ILE A 31 -8.95 -9.63 7.00
CA ILE A 31 -10.25 -10.00 6.41
C ILE A 31 -10.39 -11.52 6.40
N HIS A 32 -9.37 -12.24 5.96
CA HIS A 32 -9.38 -13.71 5.92
C HIS A 32 -9.57 -14.34 7.30
N ASN A 33 -8.93 -13.77 8.33
CA ASN A 33 -8.99 -14.27 9.70
C ASN A 33 -10.12 -13.65 10.54
N ASN A 34 -11.04 -12.89 9.92
CA ASN A 34 -12.14 -12.20 10.58
C ASN A 34 -11.69 -11.29 11.76
N LEU A 35 -10.49 -10.70 11.63
CA LEU A 35 -9.89 -9.78 12.59
C LEU A 35 -10.28 -8.33 12.25
N SER A 36 -10.30 -7.47 13.27
CA SER A 36 -10.59 -6.06 13.04
C SER A 36 -9.54 -5.39 12.16
N ILE A 37 -10.02 -4.69 11.13
CA ILE A 37 -9.20 -3.89 10.20
C ILE A 37 -8.90 -2.51 10.79
N SER A 38 -9.75 -1.99 11.68
CA SER A 38 -9.61 -0.64 12.24
C SER A 38 -8.29 -0.42 12.99
N THR A 39 -7.65 -1.49 13.46
CA THR A 39 -6.36 -1.41 14.15
C THR A 39 -5.20 -1.00 13.24
N LEU A 40 -5.36 -1.04 11.91
CA LEU A 40 -4.38 -0.58 10.94
C LEU A 40 -4.28 0.95 10.84
N PHE A 41 -5.26 1.68 11.37
CA PHE A 41 -5.42 3.14 11.20
C PHE A 41 -5.20 3.93 12.50
N LYS A 42 -4.31 3.46 13.37
CA LYS A 42 -3.95 4.15 14.62
C LYS A 42 -3.06 5.37 14.37
#